data_AF-A0A644ZVF6-F1
#
_entry.id   AF-A0A644ZVF6-F1
#
_cell.length_a   1.000
_cell.length_b   1.000
_cell.length_c   1.000
_cell.angle_alpha   90.00
_cell.angle_beta   90.00
_cell.angle_gamma   90.00
#
_symmetry.space_group_name_H-M   'P 1'
#
loop_
_entity.id
_entity.type
_entity.pdbx_description
1 polymer ?
#
loop_
_entity_poly.entity_id
_entity_poly.type
_entity_poly.pdbx_seq_one_letter_code
_entity_poly.pdbx_strand_id
1 'polypeptide(L)'
;MAEKMHGNALFFNIPAFISDVKVRDFFGRDPQMKAIQELWNRLDMAIVGLGAFGGTPSFPVGEYSLEALDDLQRQKVVGDILGRFFNTEGFIGDVAPDDSLITRHMPNENEKIYVGIPVDSLRKTKQVVCICGGTLKIPGIRTAAALKLIDCLITDSQTAAELAESLEK
;
A
#
# COMPACT_ATOMS: atom_id res chain seq x y z
N MET A 1 10.11 -5.80 15.97
CA MET A 1 9.87 -4.47 16.59
C MET A 1 9.36 -4.61 18.02
N ALA A 2 8.30 -5.39 18.25
CA ALA A 2 7.71 -5.61 19.57
C ALA A 2 8.73 -5.96 20.67
N GLU A 3 9.61 -6.95 20.45
CA GLU A 3 10.63 -7.33 21.44
C GLU A 3 11.56 -6.17 21.85
N LYS A 4 12.11 -5.44 20.87
CA LYS A 4 13.00 -4.29 21.11
C LYS A 4 12.30 -3.12 21.81
N MET A 5 10.98 -3.02 21.68
CA MET A 5 10.17 -1.94 22.25
C MET A 5 9.39 -2.39 23.48
N HIS A 6 9.60 -3.64 23.94
CA HIS A 6 8.81 -4.27 25.00
C HIS A 6 7.29 -4.14 24.78
N GLY A 7 6.86 -4.21 23.52
CA GLY A 7 5.47 -4.07 23.11
C GLY A 7 4.79 -5.40 22.80
N ASN A 8 3.50 -5.35 22.50
CA ASN A 8 2.72 -6.49 22.02
C ASN A 8 2.71 -6.53 20.49
N ALA A 9 2.86 -7.73 19.92
CA ALA A 9 2.70 -7.96 18.49
C ALA A 9 1.32 -8.54 18.19
N LEU A 10 0.64 -7.98 17.21
CA LEU A 10 -0.56 -8.55 16.60
C LEU A 10 -0.25 -8.82 15.14
N PHE A 11 -0.65 -10.01 14.68
CA PHE A 11 -0.34 -10.48 13.33
C PHE A 11 -1.63 -10.56 12.51
N PHE A 12 -1.57 -9.97 11.32
CA PHE A 12 -2.61 -10.09 10.31
C PHE A 12 -2.38 -11.39 9.52
N ASN A 13 -3.01 -12.47 9.97
CA ASN A 13 -2.78 -13.83 9.47
C ASN A 13 -3.72 -14.22 8.33
N ILE A 14 -3.80 -13.38 7.30
CA ILE A 14 -4.57 -13.63 6.08
C ILE A 14 -3.65 -13.45 4.88
N PRO A 15 -3.77 -14.27 3.82
CA PRO A 15 -3.11 -14.00 2.56
C PRO A 15 -3.41 -12.57 2.07
N ALA A 16 -2.39 -11.86 1.60
CA ALA A 16 -2.56 -10.52 1.03
C ALA A 16 -3.45 -10.54 -0.22
N PHE A 17 -3.52 -11.67 -0.93
CA PHE A 17 -4.37 -11.90 -2.08
C PHE A 17 -5.22 -13.15 -1.87
N ILE A 18 -6.54 -13.03 -2.00
CA ILE A 18 -7.50 -14.13 -1.87
C ILE A 18 -8.30 -14.31 -3.15
N SER A 19 -8.85 -15.50 -3.38
CA SER A 19 -9.52 -15.85 -4.63
C SER A 19 -11.02 -15.55 -4.69
N ASP A 20 -11.67 -15.26 -3.55
CA ASP A 20 -13.14 -15.14 -3.46
C ASP A 20 -13.56 -14.21 -2.31
N VAL A 21 -14.58 -13.37 -2.55
CA VAL A 21 -15.25 -12.52 -1.55
C VAL A 21 -15.78 -13.32 -0.35
N LYS A 22 -16.11 -14.60 -0.51
CA LYS A 22 -16.52 -15.46 0.61
C LYS A 22 -15.39 -15.68 1.61
N VAL A 23 -14.14 -15.74 1.13
CA VAL A 23 -12.95 -15.86 2.00
C VAL A 23 -12.77 -14.58 2.79
N ARG A 24 -12.93 -13.43 2.13
CA ARG A 24 -12.97 -12.13 2.80
C ARG A 24 -14.05 -12.11 3.88
N ASP A 25 -15.30 -12.40 3.54
CA ASP A 25 -16.42 -12.31 4.49
C ASP A 25 -16.31 -13.29 5.66
N PHE A 26 -15.66 -14.44 5.43
CA PHE A 26 -15.32 -15.37 6.49
C PHE A 26 -14.35 -14.74 7.50
N PHE A 27 -13.23 -14.20 7.02
CA PHE A 27 -12.25 -13.55 7.88
C PHE A 27 -12.76 -12.23 8.49
N GLY A 28 -13.63 -11.49 7.80
CA GLY A 28 -14.17 -10.22 8.30
C GLY A 28 -15.07 -10.40 9.53
N ARG A 29 -15.62 -11.60 9.71
CA ARG A 29 -16.41 -11.97 10.90
C ARG A 29 -15.55 -12.44 12.07
N ASP A 30 -14.26 -12.72 11.85
CA ASP A 30 -13.36 -13.18 12.89
C ASP A 30 -13.10 -12.07 13.94
N PRO A 31 -13.30 -12.33 15.24
CA PRO A 31 -13.09 -11.32 16.29
C PRO A 31 -11.66 -10.76 16.37
N GLN A 32 -10.64 -11.59 16.10
CA GLN A 32 -9.25 -11.14 16.04
C GLN A 32 -9.05 -10.17 14.87
N MET A 33 -9.71 -10.45 13.75
CA MET A 33 -9.67 -9.57 12.58
C MET A 33 -10.33 -8.22 12.85
N LYS A 34 -11.51 -8.22 13.51
CA LYS A 34 -12.18 -6.99 13.93
C LYS A 34 -11.30 -6.14 14.86
N ALA A 35 -10.61 -6.77 15.81
CA ALA A 35 -9.69 -6.07 16.70
C ALA A 35 -8.51 -5.42 15.93
N ILE A 36 -7.99 -6.07 14.89
CA ILE A 36 -6.95 -5.49 14.02
C ILE A 36 -7.50 -4.31 13.22
N GLN A 37 -8.70 -4.39 12.68
CA GLN A 37 -9.33 -3.29 11.94
C GLN A 37 -9.60 -2.08 12.83
N GLU A 38 -10.06 -2.28 14.06
CA GLU A 38 -10.21 -1.21 15.04
C GLU A 38 -8.87 -0.52 15.35
N LEU A 39 -7.77 -1.30 15.42
CA LEU A 39 -6.43 -0.77 15.62
C LEU A 39 -5.95 0.06 14.44
N TRP A 40 -6.21 -0.37 13.20
CA TRP A 40 -5.86 0.40 12.00
C TRP A 40 -6.46 1.81 12.01
N ASN A 41 -7.67 1.97 12.55
CA ASN A 41 -8.34 3.27 12.64
C ASN A 41 -7.77 4.22 13.70
N ARG A 42 -6.86 3.76 14.55
CA ARG A 42 -6.27 4.54 15.66
C ARG A 42 -4.74 4.47 15.70
N LEU A 43 -4.09 4.20 14.57
CA LEU A 43 -2.63 4.17 14.49
C LEU A 43 -2.03 5.54 14.82
N ASP A 44 -1.09 5.56 15.75
CA ASP A 44 -0.25 6.74 15.99
C ASP A 44 0.84 6.89 14.92
N MET A 45 1.34 5.77 14.40
CA MET A 45 2.38 5.74 13.38
C MET A 45 2.21 4.54 12.45
N ALA A 46 2.45 4.75 11.15
CA ALA A 46 2.61 3.69 10.16
C ALA A 46 4.03 3.76 9.59
N ILE A 47 4.74 2.63 9.61
CA ILE A 47 6.04 2.48 8.94
C ILE A 47 5.81 1.64 7.69
N VAL A 48 6.02 2.25 6.51
CA VAL A 48 5.67 1.65 5.23
C VAL A 48 6.85 1.65 4.27
N GLY A 49 6.81 0.74 3.30
CA GLY A 49 7.65 0.81 2.11
C GLY A 49 6.90 1.46 0.95
N LEU A 50 7.66 1.84 -0.08
CA LEU A 50 7.14 2.25 -1.38
C LEU A 50 7.79 1.39 -2.46
N GLY A 51 6.97 0.79 -3.33
CA GLY A 51 7.40 0.04 -4.49
C GLY A 51 7.40 0.88 -5.76
N ALA A 52 8.25 0.52 -6.72
CA ALA A 52 8.21 1.06 -8.08
C ALA A 52 7.51 0.06 -9.00
N PHE A 53 6.69 0.59 -9.90
CA PHE A 53 5.98 -0.21 -10.89
C PHE A 53 6.95 -0.71 -11.99
N GLY A 54 6.86 -1.99 -12.35
CA GLY A 54 7.51 -2.53 -13.55
C GLY A 54 9.04 -2.66 -13.55
N GLY A 55 9.72 -2.65 -12.40
CA GLY A 55 11.20 -2.66 -12.40
C GLY A 55 11.88 -3.10 -11.12
N THR A 56 11.19 -3.77 -10.19
CA THR A 56 11.80 -4.25 -8.93
C THR A 56 11.60 -5.74 -8.74
N PRO A 57 12.57 -6.48 -8.16
CA PRO A 57 12.41 -7.90 -7.84
C PRO A 57 11.22 -8.22 -6.93
N SER A 58 10.75 -7.24 -6.17
CA SER A 58 9.61 -7.35 -5.25
C SER A 58 8.24 -7.19 -5.93
N PHE A 59 8.19 -6.91 -7.24
CA PHE A 59 6.92 -6.77 -7.93
C PHE A 59 6.23 -8.14 -8.06
N PRO A 60 4.98 -8.31 -7.58
CA PRO A 60 4.33 -9.61 -7.52
C PRO A 60 3.73 -10.00 -8.88
N VAL A 61 4.58 -10.33 -9.85
CA VAL A 61 4.21 -10.66 -11.25
C VAL A 61 3.18 -11.81 -11.33
N GLY A 62 3.09 -12.68 -10.32
CA GLY A 62 2.14 -13.80 -10.27
C GLY A 62 0.80 -13.52 -9.57
N GLU A 63 0.62 -12.31 -9.01
CA GLU A 63 -0.62 -11.93 -8.32
C GLU A 63 -1.58 -11.14 -9.21
N TYR A 64 -1.10 -10.66 -10.37
CA TYR A 64 -1.85 -9.86 -11.33
C TYR A 64 -1.93 -10.54 -12.69
N SER A 65 -3.08 -10.43 -13.36
CA SER A 65 -3.23 -10.85 -14.75
C SER A 65 -2.42 -9.91 -15.68
N LEU A 66 -2.05 -10.38 -16.88
CA LEU A 66 -1.40 -9.50 -17.87
C LEU A 66 -2.28 -8.32 -18.26
N GLU A 67 -3.60 -8.52 -18.31
CA GLU A 67 -4.58 -7.47 -18.59
C GLU A 67 -4.58 -6.40 -17.47
N ALA A 68 -4.57 -6.82 -16.20
CA ALA A 68 -4.47 -5.91 -15.07
C ALA A 68 -3.15 -5.12 -15.07
N LEU A 69 -2.04 -5.75 -15.47
CA LEU A 69 -0.76 -5.06 -15.61
C LEU A 69 -0.78 -4.03 -16.73
N ASP A 70 -1.37 -4.36 -17.88
CA ASP A 70 -1.55 -3.43 -19.00
C ASP A 70 -2.44 -2.25 -18.60
N ASP A 71 -3.52 -2.49 -17.85
CA ASP A 71 -4.41 -1.45 -17.35
C ASP A 71 -3.72 -0.53 -16.34
N LEU A 72 -2.91 -1.09 -15.44
CA LEU A 72 -2.08 -0.32 -14.51
C LEU A 72 -1.04 0.53 -15.27
N GLN A 73 -0.44 -0.02 -16.32
CA GLN A 73 0.49 0.72 -17.17
C GLN A 73 -0.22 1.88 -17.89
N ARG A 74 -1.42 1.66 -18.43
CA ARG A 74 -2.24 2.71 -19.08
C ARG A 74 -2.64 3.82 -18.12
N GLN A 75 -2.86 3.48 -16.84
CA GLN A 75 -3.16 4.43 -15.77
C GLN A 75 -1.94 5.18 -15.24
N LYS A 76 -0.76 4.97 -15.84
CA LYS A 76 0.50 5.66 -15.52
C LYS A 76 0.87 5.53 -14.03
N VAL A 77 0.79 4.31 -13.50
CA VAL A 77 1.21 4.02 -12.13
C VAL A 77 2.66 4.45 -11.94
N VAL A 78 2.92 5.14 -10.83
CA VAL A 78 4.27 5.63 -10.46
C VAL A 78 4.82 4.94 -9.22
N GLY A 79 3.99 4.18 -8.50
CA GLY A 79 4.43 3.36 -7.37
C GLY A 79 3.26 2.67 -6.65
N ASP A 80 3.59 1.96 -5.58
CA ASP A 80 2.61 1.41 -4.63
C ASP A 80 3.03 1.67 -3.18
N ILE A 81 2.03 1.81 -2.30
CA ILE A 81 2.19 1.77 -0.85
C ILE A 81 1.25 0.68 -0.33
N LEU A 82 1.79 -0.26 0.43
CA LEU A 82 1.02 -1.38 0.99
C LEU A 82 0.29 -2.18 -0.10
N GLY A 83 0.91 -2.38 -1.28
CA GLY A 83 0.31 -3.13 -2.38
C GLY A 83 -0.81 -2.37 -3.12
N ARG A 84 -1.04 -1.10 -2.80
CA ARG A 84 -2.01 -0.23 -3.48
C ARG A 84 -1.28 0.72 -4.41
N PHE A 85 -1.52 0.55 -5.70
CA PHE A 85 -0.93 1.38 -6.74
C PHE A 85 -1.52 2.79 -6.75
N PHE A 86 -0.69 3.76 -7.08
CA PHE A 86 -1.11 5.15 -7.24
C PHE A 86 -0.43 5.80 -8.44
N ASN A 87 -1.09 6.83 -8.97
CA ASN A 87 -0.57 7.75 -9.97
C ASN A 87 -0.63 9.19 -9.43
N THR A 88 -0.43 10.19 -10.30
CA THR A 88 -0.47 11.61 -9.92
C THR A 88 -1.82 12.11 -9.41
N GLU A 89 -2.90 11.36 -9.62
CA GLU A 89 -4.26 11.72 -9.21
C GLU A 89 -4.65 11.12 -7.85
N GLY A 90 -4.00 10.03 -7.44
CA GLY A 90 -4.37 9.30 -6.24
C GLY A 90 -4.11 7.80 -6.35
N PHE A 91 -4.64 7.05 -5.38
CA PHE A 91 -4.69 5.60 -5.45
C PHE A 91 -5.65 5.11 -6.53
N ILE A 92 -5.29 4.00 -7.16
CA ILE A 92 -6.00 3.42 -8.31
C ILE A 92 -6.83 2.21 -7.89
N GLY A 93 -8.12 2.24 -8.25
CA GLY A 93 -9.03 1.12 -8.01
C GLY A 93 -9.33 0.89 -6.54
N ASP A 94 -9.06 1.88 -5.68
CA ASP A 94 -9.51 1.82 -4.30
C ASP A 94 -11.02 1.98 -4.25
N VAL A 95 -11.65 0.99 -3.64
CA VAL A 95 -13.09 0.96 -3.41
C VAL A 95 -13.38 1.69 -2.10
N ALA A 96 -14.50 2.40 -2.02
CA ALA A 96 -14.94 3.04 -0.78
C ALA A 96 -15.00 2.01 0.36
N PRO A 97 -14.69 2.41 1.61
CA PRO A 97 -14.75 1.50 2.75
C PRO A 97 -16.17 0.93 2.90
N ASP A 98 -16.30 -0.38 2.79
CA ASP A 98 -17.44 -1.11 3.36
C ASP A 98 -17.00 -1.83 4.64
N ASP A 99 -17.97 -2.19 5.48
CA ASP A 99 -17.77 -2.81 6.79
C ASP A 99 -17.14 -4.24 6.71
N SER A 100 -16.78 -4.72 5.53
CA SER A 100 -16.36 -6.11 5.29
C SER A 100 -14.98 -6.21 4.64
N LEU A 101 -13.92 -5.90 5.40
CA LEU A 101 -12.51 -6.07 5.00
C LEU A 101 -12.14 -5.40 3.66
N ILE A 102 -11.37 -4.31 3.73
CA ILE A 102 -11.17 -3.46 2.56
C ILE A 102 -10.44 -4.19 1.43
N THR A 103 -11.18 -4.32 0.34
CA THR A 103 -10.77 -4.93 -0.91
C THR A 103 -10.38 -3.89 -1.94
N ARG A 104 -9.33 -4.17 -2.71
CA ARG A 104 -9.26 -3.68 -4.09
C ARG A 104 -9.88 -4.77 -4.97
N HIS A 105 -11.04 -4.49 -5.57
CA HIS A 105 -11.58 -5.34 -6.62
C HIS A 105 -10.86 -4.98 -7.91
N MET A 106 -10.22 -5.96 -8.51
CA MET A 106 -9.78 -5.82 -9.88
C MET A 106 -11.00 -5.97 -10.83
N PRO A 107 -10.97 -5.37 -12.04
CA PRO A 107 -12.13 -5.29 -12.95
C PRO A 107 -12.78 -6.63 -13.30
N ASN A 108 -12.03 -7.72 -13.23
CA ASN A 108 -12.45 -9.03 -13.72
C ASN A 108 -12.81 -9.98 -12.57
N GLU A 109 -13.90 -10.71 -12.74
CA GLU A 109 -14.46 -11.70 -11.79
C GLU A 109 -13.51 -12.86 -11.40
N ASN A 110 -12.43 -13.05 -12.16
CA ASN A 110 -11.43 -14.10 -11.94
C ASN A 110 -10.16 -13.59 -11.22
N GLU A 111 -10.08 -12.31 -10.86
CA GLU A 111 -8.88 -11.74 -10.26
C GLU A 111 -8.89 -11.79 -8.73
N LYS A 112 -7.70 -11.95 -8.16
CA LYS A 112 -7.52 -12.03 -6.72
C LYS A 112 -7.86 -10.70 -6.06
N ILE A 113 -8.48 -10.79 -4.90
CA ILE A 113 -8.86 -9.67 -4.07
C ILE A 113 -7.69 -9.37 -3.13
N TYR A 114 -7.17 -8.14 -3.18
CA TYR A 114 -6.19 -7.69 -2.20
C TYR A 114 -6.88 -7.42 -0.85
N VAL A 115 -6.31 -7.92 0.24
CA VAL A 115 -6.77 -7.67 1.61
C VAL A 115 -5.67 -7.01 2.42
N GLY A 116 -5.96 -5.86 3.00
CA GLY A 116 -5.02 -5.13 3.83
C GLY A 116 -5.61 -3.88 4.44
N ILE A 117 -4.74 -3.02 4.97
CA ILE A 117 -5.19 -1.79 5.62
C ILE A 117 -5.96 -0.90 4.62
N PRO A 118 -7.08 -0.29 5.06
CA PRO A 118 -7.75 0.78 4.34
C PRO A 118 -6.81 1.94 4.01
N VAL A 119 -6.94 2.52 2.82
CA VAL A 119 -6.28 3.80 2.53
C VAL A 119 -6.78 4.90 3.45
N ASP A 120 -8.06 4.93 3.77
CA ASP A 120 -8.60 5.93 4.69
C ASP A 120 -8.02 5.79 6.10
N SER A 121 -7.75 4.57 6.57
CA SER A 121 -7.08 4.36 7.86
C SER A 121 -5.62 4.81 7.79
N LEU A 122 -4.92 4.55 6.68
CA LEU A 122 -3.57 5.06 6.47
C LEU A 122 -3.56 6.60 6.46
N ARG A 123 -4.50 7.25 5.75
CA ARG A 123 -4.64 8.71 5.71
C ARG A 123 -5.00 9.34 7.06
N LYS A 124 -5.67 8.60 7.94
CA LYS A 124 -6.01 9.03 9.31
C LYS A 124 -4.87 8.81 10.31
N THR A 125 -3.83 8.07 9.92
CA THR A 125 -2.68 7.81 10.79
C THR A 125 -1.95 9.12 11.07
N LYS A 126 -1.58 9.36 12.34
CA LYS A 126 -0.99 10.66 12.73
C LYS A 126 0.38 10.92 12.08
N GLN A 127 1.13 9.86 11.79
CA GLN A 127 2.42 9.95 11.12
C GLN A 127 2.69 8.71 10.26
N VAL A 128 2.94 8.93 8.97
CA VAL A 128 3.32 7.90 8.00
C VAL A 128 4.81 8.08 7.65
N VAL A 129 5.63 7.16 8.14
CA VAL A 129 7.07 7.09 7.85
C VAL A 129 7.30 6.11 6.72
N CYS A 130 7.72 6.62 5.57
CA CYS A 130 8.08 5.82 4.41
C CYS A 130 9.58 5.57 4.38
N ILE A 131 9.96 4.29 4.29
CA ILE A 131 11.36 3.87 4.15
C ILE A 131 11.52 3.23 2.77
N CYS A 132 12.20 3.93 1.86
CA CYS A 132 12.47 3.42 0.53
C CYS A 132 13.70 4.10 -0.10
N GLY A 133 14.32 3.44 -1.06
CA GLY A 133 15.50 3.92 -1.77
C GLY A 133 15.58 3.31 -3.17
N GLY A 134 16.39 3.92 -4.02
CA GLY A 134 16.56 3.63 -5.44
C GLY A 134 15.92 4.68 -6.34
N THR A 135 16.68 5.09 -7.36
CA THR A 135 16.32 6.15 -8.31
C THR A 135 15.04 5.86 -9.09
N LEU A 136 14.76 4.57 -9.37
CA LEU A 136 13.51 4.10 -9.97
C LEU A 136 12.25 4.47 -9.16
N LYS A 137 12.39 4.79 -7.87
CA LYS A 137 11.27 5.14 -6.98
C LYS A 137 11.03 6.65 -6.90
N ILE A 138 11.88 7.50 -7.48
CA ILE A 138 11.76 8.96 -7.40
C ILE A 138 10.38 9.47 -7.86
N PRO A 139 9.80 9.00 -8.99
CA PRO A 139 8.46 9.43 -9.40
C PRO A 139 7.38 9.09 -8.36
N GLY A 140 7.46 7.89 -7.79
CA GLY A 140 6.58 7.42 -6.73
C GLY A 140 6.73 8.23 -5.45
N ILE A 141 7.97 8.48 -5.00
CA ILE A 141 8.28 9.28 -3.80
C ILE A 141 7.73 10.70 -3.94
N ARG A 142 8.00 11.37 -5.07
CA ARG A 142 7.47 12.71 -5.35
C ARG A 142 5.96 12.75 -5.29
N THR A 143 5.32 11.79 -5.94
CA THR A 143 3.87 11.73 -6.02
C THR A 143 3.24 11.43 -4.66
N ALA A 144 3.81 10.51 -3.89
CA ALA A 144 3.37 10.20 -2.53
C ALA A 144 3.49 11.42 -1.61
N ALA A 145 4.59 12.18 -1.69
CA ALA A 145 4.75 13.41 -0.93
C ALA A 145 3.75 14.49 -1.36
N ALA A 146 3.57 14.71 -2.66
CA ALA A 146 2.63 15.71 -3.20
C ALA A 146 1.17 15.42 -2.82
N LEU A 147 0.78 14.14 -2.81
CA LEU A 147 -0.54 13.66 -2.43
C LEU A 147 -0.72 13.48 -0.91
N LYS A 148 0.30 13.86 -0.11
CA LYS A 148 0.34 13.71 1.36
C LYS A 148 0.01 12.27 1.81
N LEU A 149 0.55 11.29 1.09
CA LEU A 149 0.46 9.87 1.46
C LEU A 149 1.50 9.48 2.51
N ILE A 150 2.56 10.28 2.64
CA ILE A 150 3.68 10.08 3.56
C ILE A 150 4.01 11.41 4.25
N ASP A 151 4.41 11.35 5.51
CA ASP A 151 4.81 12.54 6.30
C ASP A 151 6.33 12.64 6.46
N CYS A 152 7.01 11.49 6.47
CA CYS A 152 8.45 11.40 6.62
C CYS A 152 9.02 10.40 5.61
N LEU A 153 10.12 10.77 4.97
CA LEU A 153 10.88 9.90 4.08
C LEU A 153 12.24 9.58 4.72
N ILE A 154 12.56 8.30 4.82
CA ILE A 154 13.90 7.80 5.09
C ILE A 154 14.41 7.12 3.82
N THR A 155 15.50 7.61 3.25
CA THR A 155 16.05 7.15 1.98
C THR A 155 17.58 7.15 1.99
N ASP A 156 18.20 6.55 0.97
CA ASP A 156 19.65 6.57 0.79
C ASP A 156 20.14 7.89 0.17
N SER A 157 21.44 8.18 0.30
CA SER A 157 22.03 9.46 -0.12
C SER A 157 21.92 9.71 -1.63
N GLN A 158 21.98 8.66 -2.45
CA GLN A 158 21.84 8.80 -3.89
C GLN A 158 20.42 9.22 -4.26
N THR A 159 19.41 8.51 -3.73
CA THR A 159 18.00 8.82 -3.96
C THR A 159 17.64 10.21 -3.45
N ALA A 160 18.18 10.61 -2.28
CA ALA A 160 17.98 11.96 -1.73
C ALA A 160 18.54 13.07 -2.66
N ALA A 161 19.76 12.90 -3.17
CA ALA A 161 20.40 13.88 -4.06
C ALA A 161 19.62 14.04 -5.37
N GLU A 162 19.31 12.93 -6.04
CA GLU A 162 18.56 12.96 -7.30
C GLU A 162 17.12 13.44 -7.12
N LEU A 163 16.48 13.12 -5.99
CA LEU A 163 15.17 13.65 -5.64
C LEU A 163 15.23 15.17 -5.51
N ALA A 164 16.22 15.72 -4.80
CA ALA A 164 16.39 17.17 -4.63
C ALA A 164 16.57 17.89 -5.97
N GLU A 165 17.46 17.39 -6.85
CA GLU A 165 17.65 17.95 -8.20
C GLU A 165 16.36 17.90 -9.04
N SER A 166 15.54 16.86 -8.86
CA SER A 166 14.29 16.72 -9.60
C SER A 166 13.19 17.72 -9.18
N LEU A 167 13.33 18.36 -8.02
CA LEU A 167 12.39 19.36 -7.49
C LEU A 167 12.72 20.79 -7.95
N GLU A 168 13.93 21.04 -8.45
CA GLU A 168 14.36 22.36 -8.94
C GLU A 168 13.96 22.63 -10.40
N LYS A 169 13.39 21.62 -11.09
CA LYS A 169 12.94 21.68 -12.48
C LYS A 169 11.43 21.94 -12.57
#